data_AF-A0A952RP10-F1
#
_entry.id   AF-A0A952RP10-F1
#
_cell.length_a   1.000
_cell.length_b   1.000
_cell.length_c   1.000
_cell.angle_alpha   90.00
_cell.angle_beta   90.00
_cell.angle_gamma   90.00
#
_symmetry.space_group_name_H-M   'P 1'
#
loop_
_entity.id
_entity.type
_entity.pdbx_description
1 polymer ?
#
loop_
_entity_poly.entity_id
_entity_poly.type
_entity_poly.pdbx_seq_one_letter_code
_entity_poly.pdbx_strand_id
1 'polypeptide(L)'
;MEGDERQPEDASARPSLSLGRGPTHNWRVLFAIAWIGVQLTLIVTAGRRPDGAFGFRMFSESSVMTLVLYREVDGKRVHVADGVWGAKSIDGRVHRFSWFDRVPRGWVFDREMPASYGATAQLVRLQAALDDVAAHVPDDAETTRFLLDVTMRRNGREAVVHHLTSRERIATTHDEVH
;
A
#
# COMPACT_ATOMS: atom_id res chain seq x y z
N MET A 1 -12.21 88.62 23.17
CA MET A 1 -13.10 88.07 22.12
C MET A 1 -12.30 88.21 20.84
N GLU A 2 -11.84 87.20 20.12
CA GLU A 2 -12.03 85.74 20.05
C GLU A 2 -10.66 85.06 20.35
N GLY A 3 -10.50 83.84 20.86
CA GLY A 3 -11.22 82.60 20.57
C GLY A 3 -10.21 81.61 19.95
N ASP A 4 -9.28 81.11 20.78
CA ASP A 4 -8.41 79.97 20.46
C ASP A 4 -9.24 78.69 20.57
N GLU A 5 -9.62 78.09 19.44
CA GLU A 5 -10.17 76.74 19.42
C GLU A 5 -9.50 75.89 18.34
N ARG A 6 -8.83 74.86 18.84
CA ARG A 6 -8.04 73.87 18.14
C ARG A 6 -8.90 73.07 17.16
N GLN A 7 -8.36 72.90 15.96
CA GLN A 7 -8.84 71.94 14.98
C GLN A 7 -8.58 70.51 15.50
N PRO A 8 -9.60 69.63 15.62
CA PRO A 8 -9.34 68.23 15.90
C PRO A 8 -9.01 67.52 14.57
N GLU A 9 -7.72 67.25 14.35
CA GLU A 9 -7.32 66.10 13.53
C GLU A 9 -7.64 64.79 14.27
N ASP A 10 -7.76 63.72 13.51
CA ASP A 10 -8.03 62.33 13.93
C ASP A 10 -9.47 61.95 14.30
N ALA A 11 -10.26 61.78 13.25
CA ALA A 11 -11.06 60.57 13.13
C ALA A 11 -10.87 59.99 11.72
N SER A 12 -9.73 59.32 11.52
CA SER A 12 -9.58 58.34 10.45
C SER A 12 -10.80 57.44 10.44
N ALA A 13 -11.72 57.66 9.51
CA ALA A 13 -12.86 56.80 9.28
C ALA A 13 -12.30 55.42 8.93
N ARG A 14 -12.27 54.53 9.93
CA ARG A 14 -11.99 53.12 9.70
C ARG A 14 -12.94 52.68 8.59
N PRO A 15 -12.47 52.00 7.53
CA PRO A 15 -13.39 51.35 6.62
C PRO A 15 -14.21 50.38 7.46
N SER A 16 -15.47 50.74 7.71
CA SER A 16 -16.45 49.80 8.23
C SER A 16 -16.54 48.73 7.16
N LEU A 17 -16.02 47.53 7.47
CA LEU A 17 -16.27 46.33 6.70
C LEU A 17 -17.79 46.15 6.70
N SER A 18 -18.44 46.71 5.68
CA SER A 18 -19.82 46.38 5.37
C SER A 18 -19.83 44.88 5.16
N LEU A 19 -20.47 44.16 6.08
CA LEU A 19 -20.78 42.75 5.92
C LEU A 19 -21.83 42.67 4.81
N GLY A 20 -21.38 42.87 3.57
CA GLY A 20 -22.20 42.84 2.37
C GLY A 20 -22.74 41.44 2.21
N ARG A 21 -23.95 41.21 2.72
CA ARG A 21 -24.76 40.02 2.48
C ARG A 21 -25.30 40.08 1.05
N GLY A 22 -24.38 40.03 0.07
CA GLY A 22 -24.69 39.94 -1.34
C GLY A 22 -24.76 38.48 -1.82
N PRO A 23 -25.37 38.19 -2.97
CA PRO A 23 -25.53 36.83 -3.51
C PRO A 23 -24.18 36.10 -3.74
N THR A 24 -23.08 36.85 -3.88
CA THR A 24 -21.71 36.33 -3.96
C THR A 24 -21.19 35.75 -2.64
N HIS A 25 -21.71 36.22 -1.50
CA HIS A 25 -21.38 35.70 -0.17
C HIS A 25 -21.99 34.30 0.02
N ASN A 26 -23.22 34.10 -0.42
CA ASN A 26 -23.91 32.81 -0.30
C ASN A 26 -23.21 31.72 -1.12
N TRP A 27 -22.73 32.03 -2.32
CA TRP A 27 -21.96 31.08 -3.13
C TRP A 27 -20.64 30.67 -2.46
N ARG A 28 -19.90 31.63 -1.89
CA ARG A 28 -18.65 31.33 -1.16
C ARG A 28 -18.91 30.44 0.06
N VAL A 29 -20.00 30.69 0.79
CA VAL A 29 -20.41 29.87 1.94
C VAL A 29 -20.82 28.47 1.49
N LEU A 30 -21.63 28.34 0.44
CA LEU A 30 -22.03 27.04 -0.12
C LEU A 30 -20.83 26.24 -0.62
N PHE A 31 -19.90 26.90 -1.32
CA PHE A 31 -18.66 26.28 -1.77
C PHE A 31 -17.81 25.81 -0.60
N ALA A 32 -17.66 26.63 0.45
CA ALA A 32 -16.91 26.26 1.64
C ALA A 32 -17.54 25.06 2.37
N ILE A 33 -18.87 25.03 2.51
CA ILE A 33 -19.59 23.90 3.11
C ILE A 33 -19.43 22.63 2.26
N ALA A 34 -19.59 22.73 0.94
CA ALA A 34 -19.39 21.60 0.03
C ALA A 34 -17.96 21.08 0.09
N TRP A 35 -16.97 21.99 0.08
CA TRP A 35 -15.55 21.64 0.18
C TRP A 35 -15.23 20.93 1.49
N ILE A 36 -15.67 21.48 2.63
CA ILE A 36 -15.49 20.85 3.95
C ILE A 36 -16.22 19.51 4.01
N GLY A 37 -17.42 19.40 3.45
CA GLY A 37 -18.18 18.15 3.38
C GLY A 37 -17.48 17.06 2.57
N VAL A 38 -16.87 17.43 1.43
CA VAL A 38 -16.03 16.53 0.63
C VAL A 38 -14.78 16.12 1.43
N GLN A 39 -14.08 17.07 2.05
CA GLN A 39 -12.90 16.77 2.87
C GLN A 39 -13.25 15.84 4.05
N LEU A 40 -14.33 16.10 4.76
CA LEU A 40 -14.80 15.28 5.88
C LEU A 40 -15.17 13.87 5.41
N THR A 41 -15.84 13.76 4.25
CA THR A 41 -16.19 12.48 3.65
C THR A 41 -14.93 11.70 3.26
N LEU A 42 -13.92 12.36 2.68
CA LEU A 42 -12.63 11.74 2.37
C LEU A 42 -11.93 11.24 3.64
N ILE A 43 -11.94 12.01 4.73
CA ILE A 43 -11.35 11.62 6.02
C ILE A 43 -12.11 10.43 6.65
N VAL A 44 -13.44 10.48 6.69
CA VAL A 44 -14.27 9.41 7.29
C VAL A 44 -14.17 8.13 6.47
N THR A 45 -14.07 8.23 5.15
CA THR A 45 -13.92 7.06 4.27
C THR A 45 -12.47 6.56 4.18
N ALA A 46 -11.48 7.34 4.61
CA ALA A 46 -10.06 6.97 4.57
C ALA A 46 -9.78 5.63 5.28
N GLY A 47 -10.40 5.38 6.44
CA GLY A 47 -10.22 4.13 7.18
C GLY A 47 -10.79 2.88 6.49
N ARG A 48 -11.68 3.05 5.51
CA ARG A 48 -12.25 1.96 4.70
C ARG A 48 -11.50 1.74 3.39
N ARG A 49 -10.61 2.66 2.99
CA ARG A 49 -9.82 2.51 1.77
C ARG A 49 -8.54 1.73 2.08
N PRO A 50 -8.16 0.76 1.23
CA PRO A 50 -6.99 -0.09 1.48
C PRO A 50 -5.68 0.69 1.59
N ASP A 51 -5.59 1.88 0.98
CA ASP A 51 -4.44 2.78 1.00
C ASP A 51 -4.40 3.73 2.22
N GLY A 52 -5.51 3.90 2.95
CA GLY A 52 -5.59 4.81 4.10
C GLY A 52 -5.33 6.29 3.76
N ALA A 53 -5.43 6.67 2.48
CA ALA A 53 -5.17 8.04 2.03
C ALA A 53 -6.15 9.02 2.68
N PHE A 54 -5.64 10.18 3.14
CA PHE A 54 -6.36 11.27 3.82
C PHE A 54 -6.71 11.07 5.30
N GLY A 55 -6.30 9.97 5.94
CA GLY A 55 -6.36 9.84 7.40
C GLY A 55 -5.15 10.49 8.09
N PHE A 56 -5.37 11.26 9.16
CA PHE A 56 -4.30 11.64 10.08
C PHE A 56 -3.76 10.38 10.76
N ARG A 57 -2.67 9.82 10.24
CA ARG A 57 -1.90 8.79 10.95
C ARG A 57 -0.97 9.49 11.93
N MET A 58 -1.47 9.72 13.14
CA MET A 58 -0.62 10.04 14.27
C MET A 58 0.23 8.78 14.52
N PHE A 59 1.50 8.86 14.13
CA PHE A 59 2.50 7.78 14.12
C PHE A 59 2.34 6.77 12.98
N SER A 60 3.40 6.59 12.19
CA SER A 60 3.56 5.35 11.43
C SER A 60 3.57 4.23 12.45
N GLU A 61 2.48 3.47 12.55
CA GLU A 61 2.43 2.24 13.32
C GLU A 61 3.69 1.44 12.95
N SER A 62 4.68 1.38 13.85
CA SER A 62 5.96 0.69 13.61
C SER A 62 5.64 -0.79 13.55
N SER A 63 5.26 -1.21 12.36
CA SER A 63 4.92 -2.57 12.02
C SER A 63 6.08 -3.10 11.20
N VAL A 64 6.58 -4.27 11.55
CA VAL A 64 7.54 -5.00 10.75
C VAL A 64 6.85 -6.17 10.11
N MET A 65 7.38 -6.61 8.97
CA MET A 65 6.95 -7.85 8.34
C MET A 65 8.13 -8.71 7.91
N THR A 66 7.88 -10.00 7.86
CA THR A 66 8.81 -11.00 7.32
C THR A 66 8.09 -11.78 6.24
N LEU A 67 8.77 -11.96 5.11
CA LEU A 67 8.25 -12.67 3.94
C LEU A 67 9.01 -13.99 3.80
N VAL A 68 8.30 -15.10 3.73
CA VAL A 68 8.92 -16.42 3.49
C VAL A 68 8.26 -17.05 2.28
N LEU A 69 9.04 -17.19 1.21
CA LEU A 69 8.57 -17.74 -0.07
C LEU A 69 8.79 -19.24 -0.12
N TYR A 70 7.82 -19.95 -0.67
CA TYR A 70 7.90 -21.37 -0.93
C TYR A 70 7.34 -21.68 -2.31
N ARG A 71 7.77 -22.80 -2.85
CA ARG A 71 7.20 -23.44 -4.03
C ARG A 71 6.65 -24.80 -3.65
N GLU A 72 5.60 -25.22 -4.35
CA GLU A 72 5.07 -26.58 -4.29
C GLU A 72 5.61 -27.36 -5.49
N VAL A 73 6.34 -28.43 -5.22
CA VAL A 73 6.94 -29.33 -6.22
C VAL A 73 6.57 -30.76 -5.82
N ASP A 74 5.90 -31.49 -6.69
CA ASP A 74 5.40 -32.86 -6.43
C ASP A 74 4.62 -32.97 -5.11
N GLY A 75 3.77 -31.97 -4.82
CA GLY A 75 2.98 -31.89 -3.58
C GLY A 75 3.78 -31.58 -2.33
N LYS A 76 5.09 -31.30 -2.43
CA LYS A 76 5.95 -30.92 -1.31
C LYS A 76 6.23 -29.43 -1.32
N ARG A 77 6.14 -28.82 -0.13
CA ARG A 77 6.52 -27.43 0.09
C ARG A 77 8.05 -27.32 0.20
N VAL A 78 8.66 -26.63 -0.74
CA VAL A 78 10.11 -26.35 -0.79
C VAL A 78 10.33 -24.86 -0.55
N HIS A 79 11.15 -24.53 0.44
CA HIS A 79 11.50 -23.13 0.75
C HIS A 79 12.35 -22.50 -0.35
N VAL A 80 12.07 -21.23 -0.66
CA VAL A 80 12.78 -20.43 -1.65
C VAL A 80 13.50 -19.31 -0.91
N ALA A 81 14.77 -19.57 -0.58
CA ALA A 81 15.60 -18.62 0.14
C ALA A 81 15.91 -17.37 -0.71
N ASP A 82 15.86 -16.20 -0.08
CA ASP A 82 16.17 -14.90 -0.69
C ASP A 82 15.38 -14.60 -1.99
N GLY A 83 14.26 -15.27 -2.24
CA GLY A 83 13.46 -15.08 -3.46
C GLY A 83 14.10 -15.61 -4.74
N VAL A 84 15.03 -16.55 -4.64
CA VAL A 84 15.75 -17.15 -5.78
C VAL A 84 15.64 -18.67 -5.71
N TRP A 85 15.29 -19.31 -6.83
CA TRP A 85 15.21 -20.77 -6.90
C TRP A 85 15.82 -21.32 -8.19
N GLY A 86 16.17 -22.60 -8.14
CA GLY A 86 16.52 -23.40 -9.31
C GLY A 86 15.38 -24.36 -9.63
N ALA A 87 14.91 -24.39 -10.86
CA ALA A 87 13.92 -25.36 -11.33
C ALA A 87 14.33 -25.94 -12.68
N LYS A 88 13.90 -27.16 -12.97
CA LYS A 88 14.05 -27.72 -14.30
C LYS A 88 13.10 -27.06 -15.28
N SER A 89 13.62 -26.79 -16.46
CA SER A 89 12.84 -26.42 -17.63
C SER A 89 12.34 -27.66 -18.37
N ILE A 90 11.47 -27.43 -19.35
CA ILE A 90 10.90 -28.46 -20.22
C ILE A 90 12.00 -29.27 -20.91
N ASP A 91 13.14 -28.64 -21.21
CA ASP A 91 14.32 -29.30 -21.79
C ASP A 91 15.15 -30.13 -20.78
N GLY A 92 14.68 -30.26 -19.54
CA GLY A 92 15.36 -30.98 -18.46
C GLY A 92 16.56 -30.26 -17.84
N ARG A 93 16.92 -29.06 -18.35
CA ARG A 93 18.01 -28.23 -17.80
C ARG A 93 17.55 -27.47 -16.58
N VAL A 94 18.41 -27.33 -15.58
CA VAL A 94 18.14 -26.51 -14.39
C VAL A 94 18.43 -25.04 -14.72
N HIS A 95 17.41 -24.19 -14.61
CA HIS A 95 17.51 -22.76 -14.75
C HIS A 95 17.37 -22.08 -13.39
N ARG A 96 18.07 -20.94 -13.23
CA ARG A 96 17.93 -20.07 -12.07
C ARG A 96 16.84 -19.05 -12.37
N PHE A 97 15.88 -18.94 -11.47
CA PHE A 97 14.80 -17.97 -11.50
C PHE A 97 14.89 -17.04 -10.29
N SER A 98 14.43 -15.80 -10.45
CA SER A 98 14.32 -14.86 -9.36
C SER A 98 12.97 -14.16 -9.35
N TRP A 99 12.41 -14.00 -8.14
CA TRP A 99 11.26 -13.14 -7.89
C TRP A 99 11.48 -11.72 -8.42
N PHE A 100 12.71 -11.23 -8.30
CA PHE A 100 13.09 -9.87 -8.66
C PHE A 100 13.22 -9.61 -10.15
N ASP A 101 13.13 -10.65 -10.99
CA ASP A 101 13.07 -10.50 -12.45
C ASP A 101 11.72 -9.90 -12.88
N ARG A 102 10.70 -10.01 -12.02
CA ARG A 102 9.32 -9.55 -12.26
C ARG A 102 8.89 -8.45 -11.30
N VAL A 103 9.28 -8.59 -10.03
CA VAL A 103 8.81 -7.70 -8.97
C VAL A 103 9.91 -6.72 -8.58
N PRO A 104 9.62 -5.42 -8.44
CA PRO A 104 10.61 -4.43 -8.02
C PRO A 104 11.34 -4.82 -6.73
N ARG A 105 12.64 -4.47 -6.63
CA ARG A 105 13.57 -4.83 -5.53
C ARG A 105 13.28 -4.21 -4.16
N GLY A 106 12.03 -3.83 -3.87
CA GLY A 106 11.62 -3.28 -2.58
C GLY A 106 11.29 -4.34 -1.52
N TRP A 107 11.24 -5.61 -1.90
CA TRP A 107 10.92 -6.73 -1.01
C TRP A 107 12.18 -7.45 -0.55
N VAL A 108 12.15 -7.91 0.70
CA VAL A 108 13.23 -8.70 1.29
C VAL A 108 12.62 -9.98 1.86
N PHE A 109 13.15 -11.13 1.44
CA PHE A 109 12.74 -12.44 1.95
C PHE A 109 13.60 -12.84 3.14
N ASP A 110 13.00 -13.64 4.02
CA ASP A 110 13.64 -14.26 5.19
C ASP A 110 14.21 -13.26 6.21
N ARG A 111 13.84 -11.98 6.11
CA ARG A 111 14.30 -10.90 7.00
C ARG A 111 13.14 -9.96 7.35
N GLU A 112 13.26 -9.31 8.50
CA GLU A 112 12.31 -8.27 8.89
C GLU A 112 12.51 -7.01 8.03
N MET A 113 11.41 -6.46 7.53
CA MET A 113 11.37 -5.18 6.82
C MET A 113 10.24 -4.29 7.35
N PRO A 114 10.36 -2.95 7.28
CA PRO A 114 9.30 -2.04 7.68
C PRO A 114 8.03 -2.20 6.83
N ALA A 115 6.88 -2.28 7.49
CA ALA A 115 5.60 -2.24 6.82
C ALA A 115 5.15 -0.78 6.60
N SER A 116 5.84 -0.05 5.72
CA SER A 116 5.64 1.39 5.48
C SER A 116 4.24 1.76 4.97
N TYR A 117 3.64 0.89 4.17
CA TYR A 117 2.26 1.01 3.71
C TYR A 117 1.37 0.15 4.62
N GLY A 118 0.14 0.57 4.92
CA GLY A 118 -0.73 -0.18 5.85
C GLY A 118 -0.84 -1.67 5.51
N ALA A 119 -1.03 -2.51 6.54
CA ALA A 119 -0.99 -3.97 6.42
C ALA A 119 -1.83 -4.52 5.25
N THR A 120 -3.06 -4.06 5.09
CA THR A 120 -3.97 -4.51 4.03
C THR A 120 -3.46 -4.18 2.63
N ALA A 121 -2.95 -2.96 2.39
CA ALA A 121 -2.37 -2.60 1.09
C ALA A 121 -1.19 -3.49 0.72
N GLN A 122 -0.35 -3.86 1.70
CA GLN A 122 0.80 -4.71 1.43
C GLN A 122 0.39 -6.12 1.06
N LEU A 123 -0.58 -6.71 1.78
CA LEU A 123 -1.10 -8.04 1.46
C LEU A 123 -1.69 -8.10 0.04
N VAL A 124 -2.45 -7.09 -0.38
CA VAL A 124 -3.00 -7.02 -1.74
C VAL A 124 -1.90 -6.94 -2.79
N ARG A 125 -0.87 -6.11 -2.54
CA ARG A 125 0.28 -5.98 -3.46
C ARG A 125 1.10 -7.26 -3.55
N LEU A 126 1.30 -7.94 -2.42
CA LEU A 126 2.03 -9.20 -2.36
C LEU A 126 1.27 -10.33 -3.06
N GLN A 127 -0.05 -10.40 -2.90
CA GLN A 127 -0.88 -11.36 -3.65
C GLN A 127 -0.77 -11.12 -5.16
N ALA A 128 -0.91 -9.87 -5.61
CA ALA A 128 -0.78 -9.54 -7.03
C ALA A 128 0.63 -9.86 -7.58
N ALA A 129 1.68 -9.62 -6.79
CA ALA A 129 3.05 -9.97 -7.17
C ALA A 129 3.26 -11.49 -7.25
N LEU A 130 2.70 -12.24 -6.30
CA LEU A 130 2.76 -13.70 -6.27
C LEU A 130 2.06 -14.32 -7.49
N ASP A 131 0.91 -13.77 -7.87
CA ASP A 131 0.19 -14.19 -9.07
C ASP A 131 0.92 -13.78 -10.37
N ASP A 132 1.57 -12.60 -10.42
CA ASP A 132 2.37 -12.20 -11.58
C ASP A 132 3.56 -13.13 -11.79
N VAL A 133 4.28 -13.47 -10.72
CA VAL A 133 5.41 -14.41 -10.78
C VAL A 133 4.92 -15.77 -11.27
N ALA A 134 3.83 -16.31 -10.72
CA ALA A 134 3.28 -17.58 -11.16
C ALA A 134 2.89 -17.61 -12.65
N ALA A 135 2.37 -16.49 -13.18
CA ALA A 135 1.98 -16.37 -14.58
C ALA A 135 3.16 -16.19 -15.54
N HIS A 136 4.32 -15.72 -15.08
CA HIS A 136 5.43 -15.28 -15.94
C HIS A 136 6.75 -16.01 -15.71
N VAL A 137 6.70 -17.25 -15.20
CA VAL A 137 7.86 -18.16 -15.14
C VAL A 137 7.61 -19.43 -15.96
N PRO A 138 7.23 -19.34 -17.25
CA PRO A 138 6.80 -20.50 -18.04
C PRO A 138 7.86 -21.60 -18.16
N ASP A 139 9.14 -21.23 -18.08
CA ASP A 139 10.25 -22.19 -18.16
C ASP A 139 10.49 -22.96 -16.85
N ASP A 140 9.75 -22.68 -15.77
CA ASP A 140 9.72 -23.50 -14.57
C ASP A 140 8.64 -24.58 -14.73
N ALA A 141 9.08 -25.80 -15.05
CA ALA A 141 8.23 -26.96 -15.28
C ALA A 141 7.94 -27.78 -14.00
N GLU A 142 8.65 -27.53 -12.90
CA GLU A 142 8.55 -28.29 -11.65
C GLU A 142 7.55 -27.68 -10.66
N THR A 143 7.43 -26.35 -10.65
CA THR A 143 6.62 -25.64 -9.65
C THR A 143 5.14 -25.63 -10.00
N THR A 144 4.33 -26.35 -9.23
CA THR A 144 2.86 -26.37 -9.34
C THR A 144 2.23 -25.09 -8.78
N ARG A 145 2.80 -24.54 -7.69
CA ARG A 145 2.24 -23.34 -7.05
C ARG A 145 3.29 -22.61 -6.22
N PHE A 146 3.14 -21.31 -6.06
CA PHE A 146 3.92 -20.52 -5.10
C PHE A 146 3.08 -20.21 -3.86
N LEU A 147 3.72 -20.26 -2.70
CA LEU A 147 3.13 -19.99 -1.39
C LEU A 147 3.99 -18.93 -0.71
N LEU A 148 3.35 -17.92 -0.13
CA LEU A 148 4.04 -16.83 0.54
C LEU A 148 3.46 -16.65 1.93
N ASP A 149 4.29 -16.89 2.94
CA ASP A 149 3.95 -16.60 4.34
C ASP A 149 4.37 -15.17 4.66
N VAL A 150 3.41 -14.35 5.05
CA VAL A 150 3.62 -12.95 5.42
C VAL A 150 3.34 -12.81 6.91
N THR A 151 4.40 -12.76 7.70
CA THR A 151 4.29 -12.53 9.14
C THR A 151 4.28 -11.03 9.40
N MET A 152 3.21 -10.51 9.98
CA MET A 152 3.08 -9.10 10.34
C MET A 152 3.10 -8.93 11.85
N ARG A 153 4.03 -8.13 12.35
CA ARG A 153 4.15 -7.82 13.78
C ARG A 153 3.96 -6.33 14.00
N ARG A 154 2.88 -5.99 14.71
CA ARG A 154 2.60 -4.62 15.18
C ARG A 154 3.21 -4.44 16.57
N ASN A 155 3.76 -3.27 16.86
CA ASN A 155 4.28 -3.00 18.20
C ASN A 155 3.22 -3.25 19.28
N GLY A 156 3.57 -4.05 20.29
CA GLY A 156 2.70 -4.39 21.41
C GLY A 156 1.57 -5.39 21.09
N ARG A 157 1.58 -6.01 19.91
CA ARG A 157 0.61 -7.07 19.54
C ARG A 157 1.34 -8.35 19.11
N GLU A 158 0.61 -9.45 19.17
CA GLU A 158 1.06 -10.73 18.65
C GLU A 158 1.27 -10.65 17.13
N ALA A 159 2.23 -11.42 16.63
CA ALA A 159 2.48 -11.53 15.20
C ALA A 159 1.35 -12.33 14.54
N VAL A 160 0.82 -11.82 13.44
CA VAL A 160 -0.20 -12.49 12.64
C VAL A 160 0.45 -13.00 11.36
N VAL A 161 0.28 -14.29 11.08
CA VAL A 161 0.76 -14.89 9.84
C VAL A 161 -0.37 -14.91 8.82
N HIS A 162 -0.11 -14.38 7.64
CA HIS A 162 -1.00 -14.46 6.49
C HIS A 162 -0.41 -15.41 5.45
N HIS A 163 -1.18 -16.41 5.07
CA HIS A 163 -0.80 -17.38 4.04
C HIS A 163 -1.38 -16.93 2.71
N LEU A 164 -0.51 -16.55 1.78
CA LEU A 164 -0.87 -16.20 0.42
C LEU A 164 -0.52 -17.35 -0.52
N THR A 165 -1.38 -17.56 -1.50
CA THR A 165 -1.32 -18.72 -2.38
C THR A 165 -1.49 -18.23 -3.81
N SER A 166 -0.56 -18.57 -4.69
CA SER A 166 -0.67 -18.23 -6.11
C SER A 166 -1.75 -19.07 -6.78
N ARG A 167 -2.13 -18.66 -7.98
CA ARG A 167 -2.80 -19.58 -8.92
C ARG A 167 -1.97 -20.83 -9.14
N GLU A 168 -2.66 -21.94 -9.35
CA GLU A 168 -2.04 -23.20 -9.76
C GLU A 168 -1.46 -23.10 -11.17
N ARG A 169 -0.33 -23.77 -11.37
CA ARG A 169 0.40 -23.90 -12.62
C ARG A 169 0.44 -25.38 -12.97
N ILE A 170 0.37 -25.68 -14.26
CA ILE A 170 0.56 -27.05 -14.74
C ILE A 170 2.06 -27.34 -14.68
N ALA A 171 2.50 -28.06 -13.64
CA ALA A 171 3.82 -28.65 -13.61
C ALA A 171 3.83 -29.85 -14.57
N THR A 172 4.81 -29.91 -15.47
CA THR A 172 4.98 -31.09 -16.33
C THR A 172 5.82 -32.08 -15.55
N THR A 173 5.18 -32.93 -14.75
CA THR A 173 5.86 -34.01 -14.03
C THR A 173 6.42 -35.00 -15.06
N HIS A 174 7.72 -35.23 -15.04
CA HIS A 174 8.45 -36.12 -15.98
C HIS A 174 8.23 -37.62 -15.67
N ASP A 175 7.02 -38.03 -15.32
CA ASP A 175 6.72 -39.44 -14.95
C ASP A 175 6.14 -40.25 -16.12
N GLU A 176 6.21 -39.75 -17.35
CA GLU A 176 5.75 -40.46 -18.56
C GLU A 176 6.84 -40.57 -19.64
N VAL A 177 8.07 -40.94 -19.29
CA VAL A 177 8.97 -41.62 -20.23
C VAL A 177 9.88 -42.56 -19.45
N HIS A 178 9.44 -43.80 -19.22
CA HIS A 178 10.30 -45.00 -19.29
C HIS A 178 9.49 -46.29 -19.21
#